data_AF-A0A0F9D0C6-F1
#
_entry.id   AF-A0A0F9D0C6-F1
#
_cell.length_a   1.000
_cell.length_b   1.000
_cell.length_c   1.000
_cell.angle_alpha   90.00
_cell.angle_beta   90.00
_cell.angle_gamma   90.00
#
_symmetry.space_group_name_H-M   'P 1'
#
loop_
_entity.id
_entity.type
_entity.pdbx_description
1 polymer ?
#
loop_
_entity_poly.entity_id
_entity_poly.type
_entity_poly.pdbx_seq_one_letter_code
_entity_poly.pdbx_strand_id
1 'polypeptide(L)'
;MKELVHRECGYLVGTYGSVKINLSTIDTLVKSSVEPDKLNKEEIRKDLFNLLTIPMEWLINHTIRAKTLAIRCLWEAHQLHRIGDSNWVRILGWAYHYIADWATPHHSPTSNANQVPILMGLGSILGGFLGGIARSSGSLEDTLKGIAQGALVGTTILGGVGIIGLIIDHSEFEDICDIRWVKNVDLIKQRFITQTENQILHISFEENLSLFDLKMNDLRNECNALSSDWIHSSNSLTFAEYMVNIALLIDFATLFVTTC
;
A
#
# COMPACT_ATOMS: atom_id res chain seq x y z
N MET A 1 3.23 -3.20 -4.66
CA MET A 1 4.45 -3.09 -5.51
C MET A 1 4.99 -4.49 -5.69
N LYS A 2 5.81 -4.79 -6.71
CA LYS A 2 6.34 -6.15 -6.90
C LYS A 2 7.65 -6.40 -6.14
N GLU A 3 8.05 -7.67 -6.16
CA GLU A 3 9.22 -8.20 -5.46
C GLU A 3 10.48 -7.37 -5.71
N LEU A 4 10.71 -6.95 -6.96
CA LEU A 4 11.93 -6.20 -7.31
C LEU A 4 11.97 -4.87 -6.57
N VAL A 5 10.92 -4.04 -6.65
CA VAL A 5 10.89 -2.76 -5.94
C VAL A 5 11.03 -2.93 -4.43
N HIS A 6 10.34 -3.88 -3.81
CA HIS A 6 10.46 -4.11 -2.37
C HIS A 6 11.89 -4.51 -1.96
N ARG A 7 12.55 -5.35 -2.76
CA ARG A 7 13.94 -5.76 -2.52
C ARG A 7 14.90 -4.60 -2.68
N GLU A 8 14.81 -3.90 -3.80
CA GLU A 8 15.74 -2.85 -4.17
C GLU A 8 15.58 -1.60 -3.29
N CYS A 9 14.35 -1.28 -2.85
CA CYS A 9 14.12 -0.24 -1.86
C CYS A 9 14.74 -0.62 -0.50
N GLY A 10 14.57 -1.87 -0.07
CA GLY A 10 15.23 -2.36 1.15
C GLY A 10 16.75 -2.32 1.06
N TYR A 11 17.31 -2.67 -0.09
CA TYR A 11 18.75 -2.57 -0.35
C TYR A 11 19.24 -1.12 -0.35
N LEU A 12 18.50 -0.21 -1.01
CA LEU A 12 18.81 1.22 -1.07
C LEU A 12 18.92 1.81 0.36
N VAL A 13 17.87 1.63 1.17
CA VAL A 13 17.85 2.17 2.54
C VAL A 13 18.90 1.48 3.41
N GLY A 14 18.98 0.14 3.38
CA GLY A 14 19.93 -0.60 4.21
C GLY A 14 21.40 -0.27 3.93
N THR A 15 21.73 0.10 2.68
CA THR A 15 23.10 0.43 2.25
C THR A 15 23.44 1.90 2.45
N TYR A 16 22.51 2.79 2.11
CA TYR A 16 22.79 4.22 1.96
C TYR A 16 22.05 5.13 2.95
N GLY A 17 21.18 4.55 3.78
CA GLY A 17 20.42 5.27 4.79
C GLY A 17 21.26 5.79 5.95
N SER A 18 20.60 6.50 6.86
CA SER A 18 21.15 7.09 8.08
C SER A 18 21.77 6.03 8.98
N VAL A 19 21.17 4.83 9.02
CA VAL A 19 21.71 3.67 9.72
C VAL A 19 22.09 2.59 8.72
N LYS A 20 23.40 2.34 8.62
CA LYS A 20 23.93 1.32 7.72
C LYS A 20 23.74 -0.07 8.32
N ILE A 21 22.92 -0.88 7.66
CA ILE A 21 22.77 -2.29 7.97
C ILE A 21 24.02 -3.02 7.46
N ASN A 22 24.59 -3.89 8.30
CA ASN A 22 25.81 -4.62 7.93
C ASN A 22 25.59 -5.44 6.65
N LEU A 23 26.59 -5.49 5.77
CA LEU A 23 26.56 -6.30 4.55
C LEU A 23 26.26 -7.78 4.83
N SER A 24 26.62 -8.31 6.00
CA SER A 24 26.29 -9.68 6.40
C SER A 24 24.80 -9.90 6.72
N THR A 25 24.03 -8.83 6.99
CA THR A 25 22.61 -8.90 7.35
C THR A 25 21.69 -8.21 6.35
N ILE A 26 22.22 -7.44 5.39
CA ILE A 26 21.41 -6.76 4.37
C ILE A 26 20.67 -7.74 3.46
N ASP A 27 21.25 -8.91 3.17
CA ASP A 27 20.59 -9.96 2.40
C ASP A 27 19.34 -10.49 3.14
N THR A 28 19.43 -10.62 4.47
CA THR A 28 18.26 -10.97 5.31
C THR A 28 17.19 -9.89 5.20
N LEU A 29 17.54 -8.61 5.35
CA LEU A 29 16.60 -7.50 5.24
C LEU A 29 15.86 -7.52 3.88
N VAL A 30 16.62 -7.63 2.79
CA VAL A 30 16.10 -7.64 1.41
C VAL A 30 15.23 -8.86 1.13
N LYS A 31 15.61 -10.05 1.61
CA LYS A 31 14.77 -11.25 1.47
C LYS A 31 13.48 -11.13 2.27
N SER A 32 13.57 -10.55 3.46
CA SER A 32 12.43 -10.40 4.36
C SER A 32 11.42 -9.40 3.84
N SER A 33 11.85 -8.34 3.13
CA SER A 33 10.93 -7.32 2.56
C SER A 33 9.97 -7.85 1.48
N VAL A 34 10.09 -9.12 1.09
CA VAL A 34 9.18 -9.79 0.15
C VAL A 34 8.56 -11.07 0.70
N GLU A 35 8.87 -11.44 1.94
CA GLU A 35 8.25 -12.59 2.60
C GLU A 35 6.74 -12.44 2.82
N PRO A 36 6.20 -11.25 3.20
CA PRO A 36 4.76 -11.12 3.45
C PRO A 36 3.90 -11.48 2.23
N ASP A 37 4.34 -11.11 1.01
CA ASP A 37 3.67 -11.51 -0.23
C ASP A 37 3.59 -13.04 -0.41
N LYS A 38 4.65 -13.75 -0.03
CA LYS A 38 4.71 -15.21 -0.16
C LYS A 38 3.78 -15.88 0.84
N LEU A 39 3.77 -15.40 2.09
CA LEU A 39 2.88 -15.89 3.14
C LEU A 39 1.40 -15.64 2.78
N ASN A 40 1.07 -14.44 2.31
CA ASN A 40 -0.29 -14.09 1.89
C ASN A 40 -0.74 -14.92 0.68
N LYS A 41 0.12 -15.17 -0.31
CA LYS A 41 -0.20 -16.02 -1.48
C LYS A 41 -0.46 -17.47 -1.08
N GLU A 42 0.24 -18.00 -0.09
CA GLU A 42 0.00 -19.35 0.42
C GLU A 42 -1.31 -19.45 1.20
N GLU A 43 -1.69 -18.41 1.94
CA GLU A 43 -2.97 -18.33 2.64
C GLU A 43 -4.15 -18.21 1.65
N ILE A 44 -4.04 -17.31 0.65
CA ILE A 44 -5.06 -17.13 -0.41
C ILE A 44 -5.23 -18.41 -1.27
N ARG A 45 -4.14 -19.14 -1.56
CA ARG A 45 -4.22 -20.42 -2.31
C ARG A 45 -4.96 -21.51 -1.54
N LYS A 46 -4.95 -21.49 -0.21
CA LYS A 46 -5.74 -22.41 0.62
C LYS A 46 -7.23 -22.05 0.62
N ASP A 47 -7.53 -20.77 0.43
CA ASP A 47 -8.90 -20.21 0.40
C ASP A 47 -9.48 -20.04 -1.02
N LEU A 48 -8.87 -20.66 -2.04
CA LEU A 48 -9.22 -20.45 -3.45
C LEU A 48 -10.69 -20.79 -3.81
N PHE A 49 -11.39 -21.58 -3.00
CA PHE A 49 -12.82 -21.85 -3.17
C PHE A 49 -13.73 -20.69 -2.68
N ASN A 50 -13.21 -19.74 -1.92
CA ASN A 50 -13.89 -18.53 -1.45
C ASN A 50 -13.57 -17.28 -2.28
N LEU A 51 -12.86 -17.42 -3.42
CA LEU A 51 -12.38 -16.27 -4.22
C LEU A 51 -13.50 -15.41 -4.82
N LEU A 52 -14.69 -15.98 -5.05
CA LEU A 52 -15.88 -15.23 -5.49
C LEU A 52 -16.47 -14.32 -4.39
N THR A 53 -15.95 -14.43 -3.18
CA THR A 53 -16.35 -13.64 -2.00
C THR A 53 -15.22 -12.83 -1.39
N ILE A 54 -14.04 -12.71 -2.02
CA ILE A 54 -13.03 -11.75 -1.54
C ILE A 54 -13.60 -10.35 -1.77
N PRO A 55 -14.17 -9.69 -0.74
CA PRO A 55 -15.01 -8.53 -0.93
C PRO A 55 -14.13 -7.29 -0.96
N MET A 56 -14.71 -6.14 -1.28
CA MET A 56 -14.13 -4.81 -1.07
C MET A 56 -13.43 -4.64 0.29
N GLU A 57 -13.83 -5.43 1.28
CA GLU A 57 -13.18 -5.57 2.58
C GLU A 57 -11.69 -5.92 2.47
N TRP A 58 -11.27 -6.80 1.55
CA TRP A 58 -9.85 -7.15 1.37
C TRP A 58 -9.03 -5.94 0.94
N LEU A 59 -9.52 -5.14 0.00
CA LEU A 59 -8.86 -3.92 -0.48
C LEU A 59 -8.78 -2.82 0.59
N ILE A 60 -9.91 -2.52 1.24
CA ILE A 60 -9.97 -1.54 2.34
C ILE A 60 -9.10 -2.00 3.52
N ASN A 61 -9.22 -3.27 3.90
CA ASN A 61 -8.44 -3.84 4.98
C ASN A 61 -6.96 -3.88 4.60
N HIS A 62 -6.58 -4.09 3.34
CA HIS A 62 -5.18 -4.18 2.95
C HIS A 62 -4.40 -2.90 3.26
N THR A 63 -4.94 -1.72 2.93
CA THR A 63 -4.30 -0.43 3.28
C THR A 63 -4.24 -0.22 4.78
N ILE A 64 -5.36 -0.28 5.50
CA ILE A 64 -5.37 -0.04 6.95
C ILE A 64 -4.46 -1.04 7.68
N ARG A 65 -4.51 -2.30 7.27
CA ARG A 65 -3.68 -3.38 7.80
C ARG A 65 -2.20 -3.16 7.51
N ALA A 66 -1.81 -2.63 6.34
CA ALA A 66 -0.42 -2.33 6.04
C ALA A 66 0.18 -1.35 7.06
N LYS A 67 -0.48 -0.22 7.35
CA LYS A 67 0.03 0.72 8.38
C LYS A 67 0.09 0.09 9.77
N THR A 68 -0.96 -0.62 10.19
CA THR A 68 -0.98 -1.31 11.49
C THR A 68 0.13 -2.36 11.59
N LEU A 69 0.37 -3.13 10.54
CA LEU A 69 1.42 -4.15 10.51
C LEU A 69 2.80 -3.52 10.47
N ALA A 70 3.00 -2.42 9.72
CA ALA A 70 4.25 -1.67 9.75
C ALA A 70 4.59 -1.22 11.18
N ILE A 71 3.65 -0.57 11.88
CA ILE A 71 3.83 -0.12 13.27
C ILE A 71 4.15 -1.28 14.20
N ARG A 72 3.39 -2.39 14.10
CA ARG A 72 3.63 -3.59 14.91
C ARG A 72 5.03 -4.17 14.66
N CYS A 73 5.45 -4.28 13.41
CA CYS A 73 6.77 -4.77 13.04
C CYS A 73 7.87 -3.83 13.56
N LEU A 74 7.70 -2.50 13.50
CA LEU A 74 8.68 -1.57 14.04
C LEU A 74 8.81 -1.70 15.57
N TRP A 75 7.69 -1.85 16.28
CA TRP A 75 7.71 -2.11 17.71
C TRP A 75 8.49 -3.40 18.04
N GLU A 76 8.15 -4.50 17.37
CA GLU A 76 8.79 -5.80 17.58
C GLU A 76 10.28 -5.78 17.20
N ALA A 77 10.63 -5.18 16.07
CA ALA A 77 12.02 -5.01 15.65
C ALA A 77 12.83 -4.22 16.68
N HIS A 78 12.28 -3.14 17.24
CA HIS A 78 12.93 -2.36 18.29
C HIS A 78 13.17 -3.18 19.56
N GLN A 79 12.18 -3.95 20.02
CA GLN A 79 12.36 -4.81 21.20
C GLN A 79 13.44 -5.87 20.97
N LEU A 80 13.45 -6.51 19.79
CA LEU A 80 14.47 -7.50 19.41
C LEU A 80 15.87 -6.86 19.29
N HIS A 81 15.96 -5.67 18.72
CA HIS A 81 17.21 -4.92 18.59
C HIS A 81 17.81 -4.62 19.97
N ARG A 82 16.99 -4.13 20.92
CA ARG A 82 17.42 -3.80 22.28
C ARG A 82 18.00 -4.97 23.07
N ILE A 83 17.56 -6.19 22.80
CA ILE A 83 18.09 -7.41 23.43
C ILE A 83 19.21 -8.08 22.61
N GLY A 84 19.59 -7.49 21.47
CA GLY A 84 20.63 -8.03 20.58
C GLY A 84 20.20 -9.24 19.75
N ASP A 85 18.90 -9.51 19.59
CA ASP A 85 18.41 -10.61 18.76
C ASP A 85 18.42 -10.24 17.27
N SER A 86 19.30 -10.88 16.50
CA SER A 86 19.46 -10.69 15.06
C SER A 86 18.18 -10.80 14.21
N ASN A 87 17.11 -11.42 14.73
CA ASN A 87 15.81 -11.47 14.08
C ASN A 87 15.18 -10.08 13.87
N TRP A 88 15.62 -9.05 14.59
CA TRP A 88 15.13 -7.68 14.39
C TRP A 88 15.24 -7.22 12.93
N VAL A 89 16.27 -7.64 12.20
CA VAL A 89 16.49 -7.28 10.79
C VAL A 89 15.42 -7.89 9.88
N ARG A 90 14.99 -9.13 10.17
CA ARG A 90 13.92 -9.79 9.43
C ARG A 90 12.59 -9.07 9.62
N ILE A 91 12.25 -8.76 10.89
CA ILE A 91 11.03 -8.04 11.23
C ILE A 91 11.03 -6.62 10.67
N LEU A 92 12.18 -5.95 10.66
CA LEU A 92 12.35 -4.65 10.00
C LEU A 92 12.08 -4.75 8.49
N GLY A 93 12.56 -5.81 7.83
CA GLY A 93 12.24 -6.07 6.42
C GLY A 93 10.73 -6.19 6.18
N TRP A 94 9.99 -6.84 7.07
CA TRP A 94 8.52 -6.87 6.99
C TRP A 94 7.91 -5.47 7.15
N ALA A 95 8.44 -4.63 8.04
CA ALA A 95 8.00 -3.25 8.14
C ALA A 95 8.20 -2.47 6.83
N TYR A 96 9.34 -2.67 6.15
CA TYR A 96 9.63 -2.04 4.86
C TYR A 96 8.58 -2.41 3.80
N HIS A 97 8.21 -3.69 3.75
CA HIS A 97 7.17 -4.19 2.86
C HIS A 97 5.86 -3.43 3.07
N TYR A 98 5.38 -3.39 4.31
CA TYR A 98 4.11 -2.76 4.63
C TYR A 98 4.11 -1.23 4.45
N ILE A 99 5.25 -0.55 4.61
CA ILE A 99 5.38 0.88 4.30
C ILE A 99 5.25 1.12 2.78
N ALA A 100 5.88 0.28 1.96
CA ALA A 100 5.77 0.38 0.51
C ALA A 100 4.36 0.03 0.00
N ASP A 101 3.70 -0.96 0.60
CA ASP A 101 2.30 -1.27 0.30
C ASP A 101 1.35 -0.14 0.71
N TRP A 102 1.62 0.48 1.86
CA TRP A 102 0.88 1.65 2.29
C TRP A 102 1.01 2.83 1.32
N ALA A 103 2.12 2.92 0.57
CA ALA A 103 2.34 3.93 -0.47
C ALA A 103 1.78 3.54 -1.85
N THR A 104 1.25 2.34 -2.02
CA THR A 104 0.68 1.91 -3.32
C THR A 104 -0.70 2.57 -3.52
N PRO A 105 -0.93 3.34 -4.61
CA PRO A 105 -2.18 4.08 -4.82
C PRO A 105 -3.42 3.17 -4.82
N HIS A 106 -3.38 2.09 -5.61
CA HIS A 106 -4.49 1.17 -5.83
C HIS A 106 -4.95 0.40 -4.58
N HIS A 107 -4.14 0.33 -3.52
CA HIS A 107 -4.54 -0.32 -2.28
C HIS A 107 -5.61 0.47 -1.51
N SER A 108 -5.72 1.79 -1.73
CA SER A 108 -6.57 2.67 -0.92
C SER A 108 -7.95 2.90 -1.56
N PRO A 109 -9.06 2.76 -0.81
CA PRO A 109 -10.40 3.08 -1.30
C PRO A 109 -10.63 4.58 -1.52
N THR A 110 -9.79 5.44 -0.96
CA THR A 110 -9.88 6.90 -1.13
C THR A 110 -8.90 7.42 -2.17
N SER A 111 -8.13 6.54 -2.83
CA SER A 111 -7.23 6.94 -3.91
C SER A 111 -8.01 7.25 -5.18
N ASN A 112 -7.60 8.29 -5.90
CA ASN A 112 -8.07 8.59 -7.24
C ASN A 112 -7.75 7.46 -8.25
N ALA A 113 -6.81 6.58 -7.93
CA ALA A 113 -6.49 5.40 -8.71
C ALA A 113 -7.47 4.23 -8.49
N ASN A 114 -8.34 4.31 -7.47
CA ASN A 114 -9.32 3.26 -7.16
C ASN A 114 -10.71 3.59 -7.69
N GLN A 115 -11.10 2.92 -8.77
CA GLN A 115 -12.39 3.18 -9.44
C GLN A 115 -13.59 2.49 -8.77
N VAL A 116 -13.37 1.59 -7.81
CA VAL A 116 -14.45 0.77 -7.20
C VAL A 116 -15.55 1.63 -6.56
N PRO A 117 -15.25 2.65 -5.71
CA PRO A 117 -16.31 3.45 -5.09
C PRO A 117 -17.17 4.20 -6.10
N ILE A 118 -16.56 4.71 -7.18
CA ILE A 118 -17.26 5.43 -8.25
C ILE A 118 -18.21 4.47 -8.97
N LEU A 119 -17.74 3.29 -9.36
CA LEU A 119 -18.55 2.30 -10.06
C LEU A 119 -19.68 1.75 -9.19
N MET A 120 -19.44 1.54 -7.89
CA MET A 120 -20.50 1.18 -6.94
C MET A 120 -21.57 2.27 -6.84
N GLY A 121 -21.17 3.54 -6.75
CA GLY A 121 -22.10 4.68 -6.71
C GLY A 121 -22.94 4.80 -7.98
N LEU A 122 -22.32 4.67 -9.16
CA LEU A 122 -23.02 4.64 -10.44
C LEU A 122 -23.98 3.45 -10.53
N GLY A 123 -23.58 2.30 -10.01
CA GLY A 123 -24.39 1.09 -9.97
C GLY A 123 -25.65 1.28 -9.15
N SER A 124 -25.52 1.87 -7.96
CA SER A 124 -26.65 2.22 -7.10
C SER A 124 -27.66 3.14 -7.80
N ILE A 125 -27.19 4.19 -8.46
CA ILE A 125 -28.03 5.18 -9.14
C ILE A 125 -28.77 4.53 -10.32
N LEU A 126 -28.04 3.88 -11.24
CA LEU A 126 -28.61 3.28 -12.44
C LEU A 126 -29.55 2.12 -12.10
N GLY A 127 -29.12 1.26 -11.17
CA GLY A 127 -29.93 0.14 -10.70
C GLY A 127 -31.21 0.62 -10.02
N GLY A 128 -31.14 1.63 -9.16
CA GLY A 128 -32.31 2.19 -8.48
C GLY A 128 -33.30 2.80 -9.46
N PHE A 129 -32.81 3.53 -10.46
CA PHE A 129 -33.65 4.08 -11.54
C PHE A 129 -34.38 2.99 -12.32
N LEU A 130 -33.68 1.95 -12.77
CA LEU A 130 -34.27 0.82 -13.51
C LEU A 130 -35.28 0.04 -12.65
N GLY A 131 -34.95 -0.18 -11.38
CA GLY A 131 -35.83 -0.86 -10.42
C GLY A 131 -37.12 -0.08 -10.14
N GLY A 132 -37.03 1.25 -10.06
CA GLY A 132 -38.19 2.14 -9.94
C GLY A 132 -39.09 2.09 -11.17
N ILE A 133 -38.51 2.13 -12.38
CA ILE A 133 -39.28 1.99 -13.63
C ILE A 133 -39.99 0.64 -13.69
N ALA A 134 -39.29 -0.45 -13.37
CA ALA A 134 -39.82 -1.81 -13.44
C ALA A 134 -41.03 -2.06 -12.50
N ARG A 135 -41.19 -1.24 -11.46
CA ARG A 135 -42.28 -1.34 -10.48
C ARG A 135 -43.22 -0.12 -10.48
N SER A 136 -43.06 0.78 -11.44
CA SER A 136 -43.76 2.08 -11.52
C SER A 136 -45.27 1.98 -11.69
N SER A 137 -45.79 0.84 -12.16
CA SER A 137 -47.22 0.57 -12.27
C SER A 137 -47.85 0.01 -10.98
N GLY A 138 -47.05 -0.21 -9.93
CA GLY A 138 -47.49 -0.74 -8.63
C GLY A 138 -47.82 0.35 -7.62
N SER A 139 -47.93 -0.03 -6.35
CA SER A 139 -48.07 0.95 -5.27
C SER A 139 -46.77 1.76 -5.09
N LEU A 140 -46.85 2.88 -4.36
CA LEU A 140 -45.66 3.64 -3.96
C LEU A 140 -44.66 2.75 -3.20
N GLU A 141 -45.16 1.83 -2.37
CA GLU A 141 -44.33 0.86 -1.64
C GLU A 141 -43.59 -0.09 -2.60
N ASP A 142 -44.26 -0.59 -3.65
CA ASP A 142 -43.64 -1.44 -4.65
C ASP A 142 -42.58 -0.70 -5.46
N THR A 143 -42.82 0.58 -5.76
CA THR A 143 -41.87 1.44 -6.44
C THR A 143 -40.61 1.66 -5.58
N LEU A 144 -40.79 1.96 -4.28
CA LEU A 144 -39.67 2.13 -3.34
C LEU A 144 -38.87 0.83 -3.13
N LYS A 145 -39.55 -0.32 -3.03
CA LYS A 145 -38.90 -1.63 -2.98
C LYS A 145 -38.12 -1.92 -4.26
N GLY A 146 -38.70 -1.56 -5.42
CA GLY A 146 -38.04 -1.65 -6.73
C GLY A 146 -36.76 -0.82 -6.78
N ILE A 147 -36.81 0.43 -6.32
CA ILE A 147 -35.63 1.31 -6.24
C ILE A 147 -34.56 0.69 -5.32
N ALA A 148 -34.93 0.25 -4.13
CA ALA A 148 -33.98 -0.32 -3.17
C ALA A 148 -33.32 -1.60 -3.71
N GLN A 149 -34.11 -2.53 -4.26
CA GLN A 149 -33.60 -3.77 -4.87
C GLN A 149 -32.75 -3.49 -6.09
N GLY A 150 -33.20 -2.59 -6.97
CA GLY A 150 -32.46 -2.18 -8.15
C GLY A 150 -31.11 -1.57 -7.80
N ALA A 151 -31.07 -0.65 -6.82
CA ALA A 151 -29.83 -0.03 -6.34
C ALA A 151 -28.85 -1.06 -5.77
N LEU A 152 -29.35 -2.03 -4.99
CA LEU A 152 -28.52 -3.12 -4.47
C LEU A 152 -27.90 -3.95 -5.60
N VAL A 153 -28.72 -4.42 -6.55
CA VAL A 153 -28.26 -5.24 -7.68
C VAL A 153 -27.25 -4.46 -8.54
N GLY A 154 -27.55 -3.19 -8.86
CA GLY A 154 -26.65 -2.35 -9.64
C GLY A 154 -25.32 -2.10 -8.95
N THR A 155 -25.33 -1.86 -7.62
CA THR A 155 -24.13 -1.74 -6.80
C THR A 155 -23.27 -3.00 -6.87
N THR A 156 -23.88 -4.18 -6.75
CA THR A 156 -23.15 -5.46 -6.83
C THR A 156 -22.51 -5.67 -8.20
N ILE A 157 -23.25 -5.44 -9.29
CA ILE A 157 -22.75 -5.66 -10.65
C ILE A 157 -21.59 -4.71 -10.97
N LEU A 158 -21.79 -3.40 -10.81
CA LEU A 158 -20.74 -2.44 -11.15
C LEU A 158 -19.59 -2.43 -10.13
N GLY A 159 -19.86 -2.74 -8.87
CA GLY A 159 -18.82 -3.00 -7.88
C GLY A 159 -17.93 -4.17 -8.28
N GLY A 160 -18.50 -5.28 -8.76
CA GLY A 160 -17.76 -6.43 -9.28
C GLY A 160 -16.89 -6.08 -10.49
N VAL A 161 -17.43 -5.30 -11.45
CA VAL A 161 -16.65 -4.79 -12.59
C VAL A 161 -15.49 -3.92 -12.12
N GLY A 162 -15.73 -3.04 -11.15
CA GLY A 162 -14.69 -2.19 -10.58
C GLY A 162 -13.57 -2.99 -9.90
N ILE A 163 -13.90 -4.07 -9.19
CA ILE A 163 -12.89 -4.94 -8.57
C ILE A 163 -12.02 -5.60 -9.64
N ILE A 164 -12.61 -6.09 -10.73
CA ILE A 164 -11.85 -6.68 -11.84
C ILE A 164 -10.91 -5.64 -12.46
N GLY A 165 -11.42 -4.43 -12.75
CA GLY A 165 -10.61 -3.33 -13.27
C GLY A 165 -9.45 -2.99 -12.34
N LEU A 166 -9.73 -2.87 -11.03
CA LEU A 166 -8.71 -2.56 -10.04
C LEU A 166 -7.61 -3.64 -9.94
N ILE A 167 -7.94 -4.92 -10.08
CA ILE A 167 -6.94 -6.00 -10.10
C ILE A 167 -6.02 -5.86 -11.31
N ILE A 168 -6.58 -5.52 -12.48
CA ILE A 168 -5.80 -5.31 -13.72
C ILE A 168 -4.89 -4.09 -13.56
N ASP A 169 -5.47 -2.94 -13.18
CA ASP A 169 -4.75 -1.68 -12.99
C ASP A 169 -3.66 -1.81 -11.92
N HIS A 170 -3.94 -2.55 -10.84
CA HIS A 170 -2.96 -2.83 -9.79
C HIS A 170 -1.78 -3.66 -10.34
N SER A 171 -2.06 -4.76 -11.06
CA SER A 171 -1.00 -5.58 -11.64
C SER A 171 -0.13 -4.80 -12.64
N GLU A 172 -0.76 -3.99 -13.50
CA GLU A 172 -0.07 -3.15 -14.47
C GLU A 172 0.78 -2.08 -13.78
N PHE A 173 0.24 -1.42 -12.75
CA PHE A 173 0.98 -0.48 -11.92
C PHE A 173 2.25 -1.11 -11.36
N GLU A 174 2.15 -2.31 -10.79
CA GLU A 174 3.30 -2.99 -10.22
C GLU A 174 4.36 -3.36 -11.27
N ASP A 175 3.95 -3.85 -12.44
CA ASP A 175 4.86 -4.15 -13.56
C ASP A 175 5.63 -2.91 -14.02
N ILE A 176 4.93 -1.79 -14.15
CA ILE A 176 5.55 -0.55 -14.60
C ILE A 176 6.44 0.03 -13.51
N CYS A 177 6.06 -0.12 -12.25
CA CYS A 177 6.87 0.31 -11.12
C CYS A 177 8.25 -0.37 -11.14
N ASP A 178 8.30 -1.69 -11.37
CA ASP A 178 9.56 -2.44 -11.53
C ASP A 178 10.38 -1.95 -12.73
N ILE A 179 9.75 -1.79 -13.90
CA ILE A 179 10.43 -1.30 -15.12
C ILE A 179 11.00 0.10 -14.88
N ARG A 180 10.23 0.99 -14.26
CA ARG A 180 10.64 2.37 -13.99
C ARG A 180 11.70 2.43 -12.91
N TRP A 181 11.66 1.56 -11.91
CA TRP A 181 12.72 1.45 -10.91
C TRP A 181 14.06 1.20 -11.59
N VAL A 182 14.15 0.14 -12.41
CA VAL A 182 15.39 -0.23 -13.11
C VAL A 182 15.91 0.92 -13.99
N LYS A 183 15.01 1.61 -14.71
CA LYS A 183 15.38 2.74 -15.57
C LYS A 183 15.86 3.97 -14.81
N ASN A 184 15.47 4.13 -13.55
CA ASN A 184 15.72 5.35 -12.76
C ASN A 184 16.56 5.10 -11.51
N VAL A 185 17.15 3.91 -11.35
CA VAL A 185 17.84 3.49 -10.11
C VAL A 185 18.94 4.46 -9.68
N ASP A 186 19.75 4.96 -10.62
CA ASP A 186 20.83 5.91 -10.32
C ASP A 186 20.27 7.25 -9.85
N LEU A 187 19.20 7.73 -10.49
CA LEU A 187 18.53 8.98 -10.10
C LEU A 187 17.89 8.86 -8.71
N ILE A 188 17.18 7.76 -8.46
CA ILE A 188 16.57 7.45 -7.15
C ILE A 188 17.64 7.44 -6.07
N LYS A 189 18.74 6.70 -6.30
CA LYS A 189 19.85 6.60 -5.36
C LYS A 189 20.50 7.95 -5.08
N GLN A 190 20.84 8.71 -6.12
CA GLN A 190 21.45 10.04 -5.96
C GLN A 190 20.54 10.97 -5.16
N ARG A 191 19.24 11.00 -5.48
CA ARG A 191 18.27 11.84 -4.75
C ARG A 191 18.10 11.38 -3.32
N PHE A 192 17.95 10.08 -3.07
CA PHE A 192 17.85 9.52 -1.73
C PHE A 192 19.03 9.97 -0.87
N ILE A 193 20.27 9.68 -1.30
CA ILE A 193 21.49 10.07 -0.57
C ILE A 193 21.55 11.59 -0.32
N THR A 194 21.09 12.40 -1.27
CA THR A 194 21.10 13.87 -1.12
C THR A 194 20.05 14.36 -0.13
N GLN A 195 18.91 13.67 -0.02
CA GLN A 195 17.77 14.03 0.83
C GLN A 195 17.77 13.31 2.18
N THR A 196 18.63 12.32 2.38
CA THR A 196 18.85 11.70 3.69
C THR A 196 19.46 12.74 4.62
N GLU A 197 18.60 13.40 5.40
CA GLU A 197 18.99 14.37 6.42
C GLU A 197 19.35 13.65 7.73
N ASN A 198 20.20 14.29 8.54
CA ASN A 198 20.37 13.91 9.95
C ASN A 198 19.08 14.25 10.71
N GLN A 199 18.09 13.37 10.65
CA GLN A 199 16.84 13.56 11.40
C GLN A 199 17.13 13.50 12.89
N ILE A 200 16.66 14.52 13.61
CA ILE A 200 16.76 14.57 15.07
C ILE A 200 15.64 13.73 15.64
N LEU A 201 16.00 12.65 16.32
CA LEU A 201 15.05 11.80 17.00
C LEU A 201 14.71 12.30 18.40
N HIS A 202 13.49 11.99 18.82
CA HIS A 202 13.12 12.02 20.21
C HIS A 202 13.84 10.92 20.99
N ILE A 203 13.98 11.10 22.31
CA ILE A 203 14.55 10.06 23.18
C ILE A 203 13.58 8.88 23.32
N SER A 204 12.27 9.14 23.29
CA SER A 204 11.23 8.11 23.39
C SER A 204 10.94 7.46 22.04
N PHE A 205 10.88 6.12 22.04
CA PHE A 205 10.42 5.34 20.90
C PHE A 205 8.97 5.71 20.52
N GLU A 206 8.09 5.88 21.50
CA GLU A 206 6.68 6.22 21.31
C GLU A 206 6.48 7.61 20.67
N GLU A 207 7.31 8.59 21.03
CA GLU A 207 7.30 9.92 20.40
C GLU A 207 7.73 9.83 18.93
N ASN A 208 8.81 9.10 18.62
CA ASN A 208 9.23 8.87 17.24
C ASN A 208 8.21 8.05 16.44
N LEU A 209 7.54 7.09 17.07
CA LEU A 209 6.47 6.31 16.45
C LEU A 209 5.25 7.19 16.13
N SER A 210 4.94 8.16 16.98
CA SER A 210 3.88 9.13 16.71
C SER A 210 4.23 10.03 15.52
N LEU A 211 5.50 10.46 15.41
CA LEU A 211 5.98 11.21 14.24
C LEU A 211 5.99 10.34 12.98
N PHE A 212 6.34 9.06 13.10
CA PHE A 212 6.26 8.09 12.00
C PHE A 212 4.81 7.95 11.50
N ASP A 213 3.84 7.86 12.42
CA ASP A 213 2.41 7.78 12.07
C ASP A 213 1.96 8.99 11.24
N LEU A 214 2.38 10.20 11.63
CA LEU A 214 2.10 11.42 10.88
C LEU A 214 2.71 11.36 9.48
N LYS A 215 3.99 11.00 9.35
CA LYS A 215 4.66 10.87 8.05
C LYS A 215 4.03 9.79 7.16
N MET A 216 3.56 8.69 7.74
CA MET A 216 2.77 7.67 7.02
C MET A 216 1.47 8.28 6.49
N ASN A 217 0.76 9.09 7.27
CA ASN A 217 -0.47 9.74 6.81
C ASN A 217 -0.20 10.74 5.68
N ASP A 218 0.88 11.52 5.78
CA ASP A 218 1.29 12.47 4.74
C ASP A 218 1.60 11.73 3.43
N LEU A 219 2.41 10.67 3.50
CA LEU A 219 2.70 9.81 2.34
C LEU A 219 1.42 9.22 1.75
N ARG A 220 0.45 8.81 2.59
CA ARG A 220 -0.82 8.26 2.11
C ARG A 220 -1.63 9.29 1.34
N ASN A 221 -1.66 10.53 1.82
CA ASN A 221 -2.39 11.62 1.19
C ASN A 221 -1.79 11.95 -0.18
N GLU A 222 -0.47 12.02 -0.29
CA GLU A 222 0.23 12.17 -1.57
C GLU A 222 -0.16 11.05 -2.54
N CYS A 223 -0.09 9.80 -2.08
CA CYS A 223 -0.39 8.64 -2.91
C CYS A 223 -1.88 8.53 -3.29
N ASN A 224 -2.79 9.07 -2.47
CA ASN A 224 -4.22 9.11 -2.79
C ASN A 224 -4.55 10.13 -3.89
N ALA A 225 -3.76 11.21 -4.00
CA ALA A 225 -3.96 12.24 -5.01
C ALA A 225 -3.58 11.77 -6.43
N LEU A 226 -2.74 10.74 -6.56
CA LEU A 226 -2.27 10.19 -7.84
C LEU A 226 -3.43 9.56 -8.64
N SER A 227 -3.55 9.94 -9.92
CA SER A 227 -4.50 9.33 -10.86
C SER A 227 -4.10 7.89 -11.19
N SER A 228 -5.02 7.05 -11.69
CA SER A 228 -4.68 5.65 -12.05
C SER A 228 -3.56 5.54 -13.10
N ASP A 229 -3.49 6.50 -14.04
CA ASP A 229 -2.54 6.52 -15.15
C ASP A 229 -1.21 7.24 -14.84
N TRP A 230 -1.05 7.79 -13.62
CA TRP A 230 0.10 8.63 -13.27
C TRP A 230 1.44 7.93 -13.52
N ILE A 231 1.49 6.61 -13.29
CA ILE A 231 2.70 5.81 -13.41
C ILE A 231 3.15 5.68 -14.88
N HIS A 232 2.24 5.88 -15.84
CA HIS A 232 2.55 5.90 -17.27
C HIS A 232 2.97 7.28 -17.75
N SER A 233 2.31 8.32 -17.24
CA SER A 233 2.43 9.69 -17.76
C SER A 233 3.46 10.55 -17.02
N SER A 234 3.85 10.18 -15.80
CA SER A 234 4.83 10.93 -15.01
C SER A 234 6.23 10.86 -15.63
N ASN A 235 7.00 11.93 -15.51
CA ASN A 235 8.40 11.95 -15.92
C ASN A 235 9.30 11.17 -14.93
N SER A 236 10.55 10.91 -15.32
CA SER A 236 11.54 10.21 -14.49
C SER A 236 11.77 10.85 -13.11
N LEU A 237 11.77 12.19 -13.05
CA LEU A 237 12.01 12.91 -11.80
C LEU A 237 10.86 12.70 -10.81
N THR A 238 9.62 12.87 -11.23
CA THR A 238 8.42 12.66 -10.40
C THR A 238 8.33 11.24 -9.87
N PHE A 239 8.61 10.24 -10.72
CA PHE A 239 8.68 8.84 -10.27
C PHE A 239 9.81 8.62 -9.26
N ALA A 240 10.99 9.18 -9.50
CA ALA A 240 12.11 9.05 -8.58
C ALA A 240 11.81 9.69 -7.23
N GLU A 241 11.17 10.86 -7.21
CA GLU A 241 10.72 11.53 -5.98
C GLU A 241 9.71 10.71 -5.20
N TYR A 242 8.73 10.10 -5.89
CA TYR A 242 7.79 9.17 -5.27
C TYR A 242 8.51 8.01 -4.55
N MET A 243 9.50 7.38 -5.20
CA MET A 243 10.27 6.29 -4.60
C MET A 243 11.18 6.78 -3.45
N VAL A 244 11.75 7.98 -3.58
CA VAL A 244 12.59 8.58 -2.54
C VAL A 244 11.78 8.91 -1.30
N ASN A 245 10.55 9.43 -1.43
CA ASN A 245 9.69 9.72 -0.28
C ASN A 245 9.39 8.45 0.53
N ILE A 246 9.13 7.33 -0.15
CA ILE A 246 8.97 6.01 0.49
C ILE A 246 10.26 5.60 1.20
N ALA A 247 11.40 5.67 0.51
CA ALA A 247 12.69 5.29 1.06
C ALA A 247 13.10 6.15 2.28
N LEU A 248 12.80 7.45 2.29
CA LEU A 248 13.06 8.35 3.41
C LEU A 248 12.21 8.01 4.64
N LEU A 249 10.96 7.60 4.44
CA LEU A 249 10.12 7.13 5.54
C LEU A 249 10.62 5.82 6.14
N ILE A 250 11.08 4.91 5.28
CA ILE A 250 11.72 3.66 5.69
C ILE A 250 13.04 3.93 6.43
N ASP A 251 13.84 4.89 5.96
CA ASP A 251 15.07 5.32 6.63
C ASP A 251 14.79 5.88 8.03
N PHE A 252 13.80 6.76 8.14
CA PHE A 252 13.35 7.27 9.44
C PHE A 252 12.93 6.15 10.38
N ALA A 253 12.15 5.18 9.89
CA ALA A 253 11.73 4.01 10.65
C ALA A 253 12.92 3.19 11.17
N THR A 254 13.93 3.00 10.32
CA THR A 254 15.15 2.27 10.65
C THR A 254 15.98 2.99 11.72
N LEU A 255 16.08 4.32 11.58
CA LEU A 255 16.81 5.16 12.51
C LEU A 255 16.26 5.00 13.93
N PHE A 256 14.96 5.23 14.16
CA PHE A 256 14.45 5.17 15.55
C PHE A 256 14.28 3.75 16.10
N VAL A 257 14.16 2.72 15.26
CA VAL A 257 14.22 1.32 15.72
C VAL A 257 15.59 0.99 16.34
N THR A 258 16.67 1.58 15.81
CA THR A 258 18.04 1.21 16.16
C THR A 258 18.73 2.15 17.15
N THR A 259 18.21 3.37 17.34
CA THR A 259 18.85 4.37 18.22
C THR A 259 18.12 4.60 19.55
N CYS A 260 16.83 4.30 19.63
CA CYS A 260 16.03 4.46 20.84
C CYS A 260 16.06 3.20 21.72
#